data_AF-A0A948ZKS4-F1
#
_entry.id   AF-A0A948ZKS4-F1
#
_cell.length_a   1.000
_cell.length_b   1.000
_cell.length_c   1.000
_cell.angle_alpha   90.00
_cell.angle_beta   90.00
_cell.angle_gamma   90.00
#
_symmetry.space_group_name_H-M   'P 1'
#
loop_
_entity.id
_entity.type
_entity.pdbx_description
1 polymer ?
#
loop_
_entity_poly.entity_id
_entity_poly.type
_entity_poly.pdbx_seq_one_letter_code
_entity_poly.pdbx_strand_id
1 'polypeptide(L)'
;MTSYARENLLRLMAAAGLSQRQVVERTGLNARTVRGIIRGGHKPHARTLHRLSKGLGVKIDEFFVDPAKLLYRRFDRRTNPVVAKVVEEHRELFRNWTEADFDELHSRVGEGGALTVEGTLAAVRHINRKRELHEKFDVLLESSYAEVAAGVLDVLYEKTVVSG
;
A
#
# COMPACT_ATOMS: atom_id res chain seq x y z
N MET A 1 17.82 9.03 6.87
CA MET A 1 16.37 9.18 6.58
C MET A 1 15.94 8.26 5.45
N THR A 2 15.08 7.28 5.74
CA THR A 2 14.40 6.47 4.72
C THR A 2 13.43 7.37 3.96
N SER A 3 13.37 7.25 2.64
CA SER A 3 12.44 8.02 1.80
C SER A 3 11.39 7.06 1.28
N TYR A 4 10.12 7.46 1.35
CA TYR A 4 8.96 6.72 0.86
C TYR A 4 8.42 7.38 -0.41
N ALA A 5 9.36 7.82 -1.27
CA ALA A 5 9.04 8.70 -2.38
C ALA A 5 8.08 8.07 -3.39
N ARG A 6 8.24 6.77 -3.63
CA ARG A 6 7.38 6.02 -4.55
C ARG A 6 5.97 5.93 -4.01
N GLU A 7 5.82 5.42 -2.79
CA GLU A 7 4.54 5.15 -2.16
C GLU A 7 3.75 6.45 -1.98
N ASN A 8 4.41 7.51 -1.52
CA ASN A 8 3.77 8.81 -1.37
C ASN A 8 3.46 9.49 -2.70
N LEU A 9 4.29 9.32 -3.73
CA LEU A 9 3.96 9.81 -5.06
C LEU A 9 2.71 9.12 -5.62
N LEU A 10 2.63 7.79 -5.52
CA LEU A 10 1.47 7.03 -5.97
C LEU A 10 0.19 7.41 -5.21
N ARG A 11 0.28 7.56 -3.88
CA ARG A 11 -0.83 8.02 -3.04
C ARG A 11 -1.31 9.43 -3.44
N LEU A 12 -0.38 10.37 -3.62
CA LEU A 12 -0.72 11.74 -4.03
C LEU A 12 -1.34 11.78 -5.44
N MET A 13 -0.86 10.93 -6.34
CA MET A 13 -1.44 10.77 -7.68
C MET A 13 -2.88 10.26 -7.60
N ALA A 14 -3.13 9.19 -6.85
CA ALA A 14 -4.46 8.63 -6.68
C ALA A 14 -5.43 9.64 -6.03
N ALA A 15 -5.01 10.29 -4.94
CA ALA A 15 -5.84 11.25 -4.22
C ALA A 15 -6.23 12.48 -5.05
N ALA A 16 -5.40 12.88 -6.01
CA ALA A 16 -5.64 14.04 -6.88
C ALA A 16 -6.07 13.65 -8.31
N GLY A 17 -6.31 12.36 -8.59
CA GLY A 17 -6.69 11.87 -9.92
C GLY A 17 -5.64 12.16 -11.01
N LEU A 18 -4.35 12.16 -10.65
CA LEU A 18 -3.26 12.55 -11.54
C LEU A 18 -2.65 11.34 -12.26
N SER A 19 -2.57 11.44 -13.59
CA SER A 19 -1.76 10.57 -14.42
C SER A 19 -0.27 10.91 -14.31
N GLN A 20 0.59 9.96 -14.70
CA GLN A 20 2.03 10.18 -14.80
C GLN A 20 2.38 11.38 -15.69
N ARG A 21 1.63 11.59 -16.79
CA ARG A 21 1.84 12.73 -17.71
C ARG A 21 1.57 14.06 -17.00
N GLN A 22 0.51 14.14 -16.21
CA GLN A 22 0.18 15.35 -15.44
C GLN A 22 1.21 15.62 -14.34
N VAL A 23 1.78 14.57 -13.71
CA VAL A 23 2.88 14.75 -12.74
C VAL A 23 4.11 15.33 -13.44
N VAL A 24 4.47 14.82 -14.62
CA VAL A 24 5.59 15.35 -15.43
C VAL A 24 5.37 16.82 -15.73
N GLU A 25 4.19 17.18 -16.22
CA GLU A 25 3.83 18.56 -16.56
C GLU A 25 3.91 19.49 -15.35
N ARG A 26 3.30 19.11 -14.23
CA ARG A 26 3.25 19.94 -13.02
C ARG A 26 4.61 20.12 -12.33
N THR A 27 5.47 19.12 -12.41
CA THR A 27 6.78 19.12 -11.71
C THR A 27 7.95 19.53 -12.61
N GLY A 28 7.71 19.54 -13.93
CA GLY A 28 8.70 19.70 -15.00
C GLY A 28 9.74 18.57 -15.04
N LEU A 29 9.57 17.49 -14.28
CA LEU A 29 10.53 16.38 -14.23
C LEU A 29 10.45 15.58 -15.52
N ASN A 30 11.58 14.96 -15.92
CA ASN A 30 11.58 14.08 -17.08
C ASN A 30 10.67 12.86 -16.82
N ALA A 31 9.91 12.44 -17.85
CA ALA A 31 9.04 11.27 -17.79
C ALA A 31 9.77 9.98 -17.36
N ARG A 32 11.04 9.80 -17.78
CA ARG A 32 11.89 8.69 -17.35
C ARG A 32 12.16 8.72 -15.85
N THR A 33 12.41 9.92 -15.30
CA THR A 33 12.61 10.10 -13.85
C THR A 33 11.35 9.73 -13.10
N VAL A 34 10.20 10.32 -13.44
CA VAL A 34 8.91 10.00 -12.78
C VAL A 34 8.60 8.50 -12.87
N ARG A 35 8.84 7.88 -14.04
CA ARG A 35 8.67 6.43 -14.24
C ARG A 35 9.58 5.61 -13.34
N GLY A 36 10.85 6.00 -13.22
CA GLY A 36 11.82 5.32 -12.37
C GLY A 36 11.45 5.35 -10.89
N ILE A 37 10.87 6.46 -10.43
CA ILE A 37 10.34 6.59 -9.06
C ILE A 37 9.14 5.66 -8.86
N ILE A 38 8.17 5.69 -9.77
CA ILE A 38 6.97 4.84 -9.70
C ILE A 38 7.33 3.35 -9.75
N ARG A 39 8.32 2.96 -10.54
CA ARG A 39 8.81 1.57 -10.62
C ARG A 39 9.68 1.15 -9.44
N GLY A 40 10.02 2.06 -8.52
CA GLY A 40 10.85 1.75 -7.36
C GLY A 40 12.32 1.46 -7.68
N GLY A 41 12.80 1.89 -8.85
CA GLY A 41 14.13 1.51 -9.33
C GLY A 41 15.28 2.11 -8.50
N HIS A 42 15.17 3.39 -8.11
CA HIS A 42 16.22 4.07 -7.34
C HIS A 42 15.64 5.16 -6.44
N LYS A 43 16.33 5.44 -5.33
CA LYS A 43 15.96 6.50 -4.39
C LYS A 43 16.15 7.88 -5.06
N PRO A 44 15.11 8.73 -5.12
CA PRO A 44 15.25 10.04 -5.77
C PRO A 44 16.15 10.97 -4.96
N HIS A 45 16.94 11.79 -5.64
CA HIS A 45 17.72 12.84 -4.98
C HIS A 45 16.82 13.92 -4.37
N ALA A 46 17.34 14.64 -3.37
CA ALA A 46 16.65 15.73 -2.69
C ALA A 46 16.11 16.81 -3.66
N ARG A 47 16.87 17.14 -4.71
CA ARG A 47 16.42 18.07 -5.77
C ARG A 47 15.19 17.56 -6.51
N THR A 48 15.11 16.25 -6.78
CA THR A 48 13.94 15.62 -7.41
C THR A 48 12.73 15.66 -6.48
N LEU A 49 12.92 15.37 -5.19
CA LEU A 49 11.86 15.44 -4.19
C LEU A 49 11.33 16.87 -4.00
N HIS A 50 12.21 17.87 -4.01
CA HIS A 50 11.80 19.29 -3.95
C HIS A 50 10.96 19.72 -5.15
N ARG A 51 11.29 19.22 -6.36
CA ARG A 51 10.50 19.48 -7.56
C ARG A 51 9.16 18.77 -7.54
N LEU A 52 9.12 17.53 -7.07
CA LEU A 52 7.87 16.80 -6.84
C LEU A 52 6.99 17.57 -5.85
N SER A 53 7.54 17.99 -4.71
CA SER A 53 6.78 18.68 -3.67
C SER A 53 6.22 20.01 -4.17
N LYS A 54 7.05 20.81 -4.85
CA LYS A 54 6.62 22.09 -5.45
C LYS A 54 5.54 21.89 -6.52
N GLY A 55 5.74 20.95 -7.45
CA GLY A 55 4.78 20.71 -8.54
C GLY A 55 3.47 20.09 -8.10
N LEU A 56 3.47 19.32 -7.00
CA LEU A 56 2.28 18.71 -6.44
C LEU A 56 1.61 19.56 -5.35
N GLY A 57 2.20 20.70 -4.98
CA GLY A 57 1.65 21.60 -3.96
C GLY A 57 1.67 21.02 -2.54
N VAL A 58 2.62 20.11 -2.25
CA VAL A 58 2.75 19.45 -0.93
C VAL A 58 4.06 19.85 -0.25
N LYS A 59 4.13 19.68 1.08
CA LYS A 59 5.38 19.85 1.82
C LYS A 59 6.37 18.74 1.43
N ILE A 60 7.66 19.05 1.38
CA ILE A 60 8.69 18.05 1.01
C ILE A 60 8.73 16.87 1.98
N ASP A 61 8.42 17.13 3.26
CA ASP A 61 8.34 16.12 4.32
C ASP A 61 7.35 15.00 4.00
N GLU A 62 6.34 15.27 3.17
CA GLU A 62 5.34 14.30 2.73
C GLU A 62 5.98 13.06 2.07
N PHE A 63 7.14 13.20 1.42
CA PHE A 63 7.87 12.08 0.81
C PHE A 63 8.75 11.28 1.79
N PHE A 64 8.86 11.74 3.03
CA PHE A 64 9.63 11.11 4.10
C PHE A 64 8.72 10.53 5.18
N VAL A 65 7.43 10.90 5.21
CA VAL A 65 6.47 10.26 6.09
C VAL A 65 6.20 8.85 5.60
N ASP A 66 6.22 7.92 6.55
CA ASP A 66 5.77 6.56 6.33
C ASP A 66 4.31 6.56 5.82
N PRO A 67 4.02 6.02 4.62
CA PRO A 67 2.68 5.98 4.04
C PRO A 67 1.66 5.36 4.98
N ALA A 68 2.06 4.35 5.78
CA ALA A 68 1.20 3.73 6.78
C ALA A 68 0.67 4.74 7.80
N LYS A 69 1.50 5.70 8.19
CA LYS A 69 1.09 6.78 9.12
C LYS A 69 0.18 7.81 8.47
N LEU A 70 0.33 8.06 7.17
CA LEU A 70 -0.50 9.05 6.45
C LEU A 70 -1.89 8.51 6.16
N LEU A 71 -1.99 7.24 5.75
CA LEU A 71 -3.28 6.57 5.59
C LEU A 71 -4.00 6.49 6.94
N TYR A 72 -3.30 6.07 8.00
CA TYR A 72 -3.87 6.03 9.35
C TYR A 72 -4.40 7.38 9.85
N ARG A 73 -3.73 8.51 9.55
CA ARG A 73 -4.21 9.86 9.94
C ARG A 73 -5.55 10.23 9.31
N ARG A 74 -5.86 9.68 8.13
CA ARG A 74 -7.13 9.93 7.43
C ARG A 74 -8.26 9.06 7.96
N PHE A 75 -7.92 7.94 8.62
CA PHE A 75 -8.83 6.88 9.08
C PHE A 75 -9.27 6.99 10.55
N ASP A 76 -9.18 8.18 11.13
CA ASP A 76 -9.66 8.54 12.47
C ASP A 76 -9.03 7.73 13.64
N ARG A 77 -7.99 8.31 14.25
CA ARG A 77 -7.34 7.84 15.50
C ARG A 77 -8.30 7.65 16.67
N ARG A 78 -9.52 8.21 16.60
CA ARG A 78 -10.43 8.31 17.74
C ARG A 78 -11.19 7.02 18.04
N THR A 79 -11.37 6.13 17.07
CA THR A 79 -12.15 4.89 17.23
C THR A 79 -11.30 3.69 17.64
N ASN A 80 -9.97 3.72 17.49
CA ASN A 80 -9.15 2.54 17.75
C ASN A 80 -7.72 2.83 18.28
N PRO A 81 -7.56 3.06 19.61
CA PRO A 81 -6.25 3.35 20.20
C PRO A 81 -5.27 2.16 20.15
N VAL A 82 -5.76 0.93 20.04
CA VAL A 82 -4.90 -0.27 20.02
C VAL A 82 -4.24 -0.45 18.66
N VAL A 83 -4.98 -0.22 17.57
CA VAL A 83 -4.37 -0.16 16.22
C VAL A 83 -3.34 0.97 16.14
N ALA A 84 -3.60 2.12 16.78
CA ALA A 84 -2.62 3.22 16.85
C ALA A 84 -1.28 2.76 17.41
N LYS A 85 -1.32 2.03 18.54
CA LYS A 85 -0.15 1.51 19.23
C LYS A 85 0.60 0.49 18.35
N VAL A 86 -0.12 -0.45 17.75
CA VAL A 86 0.46 -1.47 16.86
C VAL A 86 1.12 -0.84 15.63
N VAL A 87 0.50 0.17 15.01
CA VAL A 87 1.10 0.89 13.88
C VAL A 87 2.35 1.65 14.30
N GLU A 88 2.37 2.23 15.51
CA GLU A 88 3.55 2.94 15.99
C GLU A 88 4.73 2.02 16.31
N GLU A 89 4.45 0.86 16.93
CA GLU A 89 5.41 -0.16 17.36
C GLU A 89 5.90 -1.07 16.22
N HIS A 90 5.06 -1.36 15.22
CA HIS A 90 5.32 -2.34 14.16
C HIS A 90 5.10 -1.78 12.74
N ARG A 91 5.70 -0.62 12.44
CA ARG A 91 5.48 0.10 11.17
C ARG A 91 5.81 -0.73 9.94
N GLU A 92 6.80 -1.60 10.04
CA GLU A 92 7.23 -2.49 8.98
C GLU A 92 6.13 -3.42 8.47
N LEU A 93 5.17 -3.80 9.34
CA LEU A 93 4.04 -4.65 8.98
C LEU A 93 3.03 -3.93 8.10
N PHE A 94 3.00 -2.60 8.12
CA PHE A 94 2.04 -1.79 7.36
C PHE A 94 2.64 -1.25 6.05
N ARG A 95 3.82 -1.74 5.68
CA ARG A 95 4.49 -1.29 4.45
C ARG A 95 3.61 -1.58 3.23
N ASN A 96 3.49 -0.59 2.36
CA ASN A 96 2.69 -0.65 1.13
C ASN A 96 1.19 -0.88 1.36
N TRP A 97 0.67 -0.73 2.57
CA TRP A 97 -0.77 -0.84 2.80
C TRP A 97 -1.52 0.25 2.03
N THR A 98 -2.69 -0.12 1.54
CA THR A 98 -3.66 0.70 0.84
C THR A 98 -4.83 1.03 1.77
N GLU A 99 -5.73 1.88 1.29
CA GLU A 99 -6.99 2.20 1.99
C GLU A 99 -7.82 0.94 2.28
N ALA A 100 -7.95 0.06 1.29
CA ALA A 100 -8.70 -1.19 1.42
C ALA A 100 -8.10 -2.16 2.47
N ASP A 101 -6.78 -2.15 2.66
CA ASP A 101 -6.13 -2.99 3.68
C ASP A 101 -6.50 -2.52 5.10
N PHE A 102 -6.63 -1.21 5.29
CA PHE A 102 -7.10 -0.64 6.56
C PHE A 102 -8.61 -0.85 6.77
N ASP A 103 -9.41 -0.80 5.71
CA ASP A 103 -10.84 -1.14 5.78
C ASP A 103 -11.05 -2.61 6.17
N GLU A 104 -10.27 -3.54 5.59
CA GLU A 104 -10.31 -4.96 5.96
C GLU A 104 -9.92 -5.17 7.44
N LEU A 105 -8.87 -4.47 7.91
CA LEU A 105 -8.48 -4.50 9.32
C LEU A 105 -9.61 -3.99 10.22
N HIS A 106 -10.27 -2.90 9.85
CA HIS A 106 -11.38 -2.33 10.61
C HIS A 106 -12.59 -3.27 10.67
N SER A 107 -12.96 -3.89 9.54
CA SER A 107 -14.07 -4.85 9.47
C SER A 107 -13.85 -6.03 10.42
N ARG A 108 -12.64 -6.62 10.41
CA ARG A 108 -12.31 -7.77 11.27
C ARG A 108 -12.26 -7.42 12.76
N VAL A 109 -11.84 -6.19 13.05
CA VAL A 109 -11.74 -5.68 14.41
C VAL A 109 -13.12 -5.32 14.99
N GLY A 110 -14.07 -4.89 14.15
CA GLY A 110 -15.42 -4.49 14.58
C GLY A 110 -16.32 -5.66 14.99
N GLU A 111 -16.05 -6.88 14.53
CA GLU A 111 -16.93 -8.04 14.71
C GLU A 111 -16.59 -8.93 15.95
N GLY A 112 -15.47 -8.68 16.64
CA GLY A 112 -14.82 -9.70 17.49
C GLY A 112 -14.56 -9.40 18.98
N GLY A 113 -15.19 -8.39 19.58
CA GLY A 113 -14.94 -8.05 21.00
C GLY A 113 -13.61 -7.32 21.25
N ALA A 114 -13.20 -7.21 22.53
CA ALA A 114 -12.17 -6.28 22.98
C ALA A 114 -10.88 -6.32 22.14
N LEU A 115 -10.56 -5.18 21.52
CA LEU A 115 -9.34 -4.92 20.76
C LEU A 115 -8.10 -5.21 21.61
N THR A 116 -7.52 -6.40 21.49
CA THR A 116 -6.20 -6.70 22.04
C THR A 116 -5.11 -6.37 21.02
N VAL A 117 -3.93 -6.04 21.51
CA VAL A 117 -2.72 -5.88 20.67
C VAL A 117 -2.45 -7.16 19.88
N GLU A 118 -2.60 -8.32 20.53
CA GLU A 118 -2.37 -9.64 19.95
C GLU A 118 -3.37 -9.96 18.83
N GLY A 119 -4.66 -9.69 19.04
CA GLY A 119 -5.70 -9.86 18.01
C GLY A 119 -5.48 -8.95 16.81
N THR A 120 -5.10 -7.69 17.05
CA THR A 120 -4.74 -6.74 16.00
C THR A 120 -3.55 -7.23 15.19
N LEU A 121 -2.48 -7.67 15.85
CA LEU A 121 -1.30 -8.21 15.19
C LEU A 121 -1.60 -9.49 14.39
N ALA A 122 -2.48 -10.35 14.89
CA ALA A 122 -2.93 -11.54 14.17
C ALA A 122 -3.69 -11.17 12.88
N ALA A 123 -4.60 -10.19 12.97
CA ALA A 123 -5.32 -9.67 11.79
C ALA A 123 -4.37 -9.04 10.76
N VAL A 124 -3.43 -8.21 11.21
CA VAL A 124 -2.40 -7.58 10.34
C VAL A 124 -1.56 -8.65 9.63
N ARG A 125 -1.09 -9.68 10.35
CA ARG A 125 -0.34 -10.80 9.75
C ARG A 125 -1.16 -11.55 8.71
N HIS A 126 -2.45 -11.75 8.97
CA HIS A 126 -3.35 -12.41 8.03
C HIS A 126 -3.52 -11.58 6.75
N ILE A 127 -3.77 -10.28 6.86
CA ILE A 127 -3.89 -9.36 5.72
C ILE A 127 -2.60 -9.37 4.89
N ASN A 128 -1.44 -9.24 5.55
CA ASN A 128 -0.14 -9.31 4.85
C ASN A 128 0.08 -10.62 4.11
N ARG A 129 -0.26 -11.75 4.72
CA ARG A 129 -0.13 -13.07 4.06
C ARG A 129 -1.04 -13.18 2.84
N LYS A 130 -2.27 -12.67 2.93
CA LYS A 130 -3.20 -12.62 1.79
C LYS A 130 -2.62 -11.78 0.65
N ARG A 131 -2.09 -10.60 0.95
CA ARG A 131 -1.44 -9.71 -0.04
C ARG A 131 -0.24 -10.38 -0.71
N GLU A 132 0.64 -11.00 0.07
CA GLU A 132 1.81 -11.72 -0.45
C GLU A 132 1.40 -12.89 -1.37
N LEU A 133 0.32 -13.60 -1.03
CA LEU A 133 -0.21 -14.65 -1.89
C LEU A 133 -0.73 -14.10 -3.22
N HIS A 134 -1.49 -13.00 -3.18
CA HIS A 134 -1.97 -12.34 -4.40
C HIS A 134 -0.80 -11.90 -5.29
N GLU A 135 0.24 -11.28 -4.72
CA GLU A 135 1.45 -10.89 -5.47
C GLU A 135 2.14 -12.10 -6.12
N LYS A 136 2.24 -13.23 -5.41
CA LYS A 136 2.80 -14.47 -5.97
C LYS A 136 1.94 -15.03 -7.09
N PHE A 137 0.61 -14.98 -6.95
CA PHE A 137 -0.31 -15.42 -7.99
C PHE A 137 -0.19 -14.55 -9.23
N ASP A 138 -0.14 -13.22 -9.09
CA ASP A 138 0.05 -12.30 -10.21
C ASP A 138 1.34 -12.65 -10.98
N VAL A 139 2.44 -12.89 -10.28
CA VAL A 139 3.72 -13.30 -10.91
C VAL A 139 3.58 -14.65 -11.63
N LEU A 140 2.89 -15.63 -11.04
CA LEU A 140 2.68 -16.93 -11.68
C LEU A 140 1.83 -16.82 -12.95
N LEU A 141 0.78 -16.01 -12.93
CA LEU A 141 -0.11 -15.76 -14.06
C LEU A 141 0.56 -14.97 -15.19
N GLU A 142 1.60 -14.19 -14.89
CA GLU A 142 2.44 -13.52 -15.91
C GLU A 142 3.61 -14.39 -16.41
N SER A 143 3.74 -15.63 -15.92
CA SER A 143 4.85 -16.54 -16.26
C SER A 143 4.44 -17.66 -17.22
N SER A 144 5.42 -18.48 -17.64
CA SER A 144 5.15 -19.70 -18.40
C SER A 144 4.31 -20.74 -17.64
N TYR A 145 4.11 -20.56 -16.33
CA TYR A 145 3.29 -21.45 -15.49
C TYR A 145 1.82 -21.00 -15.39
N ALA A 146 1.42 -19.95 -16.11
CA ALA A 146 0.08 -19.35 -16.00
C ALA A 146 -1.06 -20.37 -16.17
N GLU A 147 -1.01 -21.21 -17.21
CA GLU A 147 -2.06 -22.22 -17.45
C GLU A 147 -2.17 -23.26 -16.32
N VAL A 148 -1.03 -23.68 -15.77
CA VAL A 148 -0.99 -24.63 -14.65
C VAL A 148 -1.55 -23.99 -13.38
N ALA A 149 -1.16 -22.74 -13.09
CA ALA A 149 -1.65 -22.01 -11.94
C ALA A 149 -3.16 -21.77 -12.01
N ALA A 150 -3.68 -21.39 -13.20
CA ALA A 150 -5.10 -21.22 -13.44
C ALA A 150 -5.88 -22.53 -13.23
N GLY A 151 -5.43 -23.64 -13.82
CA GLY A 151 -6.11 -24.94 -13.67
C GLY A 151 -6.17 -25.44 -12.22
N VAL A 152 -5.12 -25.21 -11.42
CA VAL A 152 -5.15 -25.52 -9.99
C VAL A 152 -6.16 -24.64 -9.25
N LEU A 153 -6.18 -23.34 -9.55
CA LEU A 153 -7.14 -22.41 -8.95
C LEU A 153 -8.58 -22.78 -9.30
N ASP A 154 -8.86 -23.15 -10.54
CA ASP A 154 -10.20 -23.56 -11.00
C ASP A 154 -10.72 -24.77 -10.19
N VAL A 155 -9.89 -25.81 -10.04
CA VAL A 155 -10.25 -27.01 -9.25
C VAL A 155 -10.51 -26.66 -7.78
N LEU A 156 -9.69 -25.78 -7.19
CA LEU A 156 -9.87 -25.35 -5.80
C LEU A 156 -11.13 -24.51 -5.65
N TYR A 157 -11.38 -23.60 -6.60
CA TYR A 157 -12.55 -22.73 -6.61
C TYR A 157 -13.85 -23.52 -6.74
N GLU A 158 -13.93 -24.45 -7.70
CA GLU A 158 -15.08 -25.34 -7.86
C GLU A 158 -15.41 -26.09 -6.58
N LYS A 159 -14.40 -26.63 -5.88
CA LYS A 159 -14.63 -27.32 -4.60
C LYS A 159 -15.17 -26.41 -3.51
N THR A 160 -14.74 -25.15 -3.47
CA THR A 160 -15.25 -24.19 -2.47
C THR A 160 -16.67 -23.71 -2.76
N VAL A 161 -17.05 -23.59 -4.04
CA VAL A 161 -18.39 -23.14 -4.44
C VAL A 161 -19.41 -24.29 -4.39
N VAL A 162 -19.00 -25.51 -4.69
CA VAL A 162 -19.87 -26.71 -4.66
C VAL A 162 -20.09 -27.24 -3.23
N SER A 163 -19.23 -26.88 -2.28
CA SER A 163 -19.33 -27.31 -0.87
C SER A 163 -19.94 -26.25 0.06
N GLY A 164 -20.46 -25.14 -0.47
CA GLY A 164 -21.23 -24.11 0.26
C GLY A 164 -22.70 -24.17 -0.10
#